data_AF-A0A258GUH1-F1
#
_entry.id   AF-A0A258GUH1-F1
#
_cell.length_a   1.000
_cell.length_b   1.000
_cell.length_c   1.000
_cell.angle_alpha   90.00
_cell.angle_beta   90.00
_cell.angle_gamma   90.00
#
_symmetry.space_group_name_H-M   'P 1'
#
loop_
_entity.id
_entity.type
_entity.pdbx_description
1 polymer ?
#
loop_
_entity_poly.entity_id
_entity_poly.type
_entity_poly.pdbx_seq_one_letter_code
_entity_poly.pdbx_strand_id
1 'polypeptide(L)'
;MYHFHAGTGPDTQAIGIALEEMFLSYKLDERRAPVPVLIYGQARLPDAANVLVALARQTGKFLPPDVDTAKPWLIKTPPGMDELGAALSDKDYILGPYSIADMAMYPRVAFASGLSPPVEAWRHRLSLRPGVGRGMGVFAT
;
A
#
# COMPACT_ATOMS: atom_id res chain seq x y z
N MET A 1 -13.15 15.51 -2.40
CA MET A 1 -12.82 14.36 -3.28
C MET A 1 -11.33 14.39 -3.55
N TYR A 2 -10.66 13.24 -3.53
CA TYR A 2 -9.22 13.19 -3.83
C TYR A 2 -8.95 13.24 -5.33
N HIS A 3 -7.86 13.88 -5.73
CA HIS A 3 -7.31 13.78 -7.07
C HIS A 3 -6.01 13.00 -6.98
N PHE A 4 -5.97 11.84 -7.62
CA PHE A 4 -4.82 10.96 -7.59
C PHE A 4 -4.08 11.04 -8.92
N HIS A 5 -2.90 11.66 -8.88
CA HIS A 5 -1.97 11.69 -10.00
C HIS A 5 -1.07 10.46 -9.88
N ALA A 6 -1.45 9.40 -10.59
CA ALA A 6 -0.74 8.14 -10.56
C ALA A 6 0.64 8.25 -11.24
N GLY A 7 1.63 7.57 -10.67
CA GLY A 7 2.92 7.32 -11.29
C GLY A 7 2.99 5.94 -11.96
N THR A 8 4.19 5.37 -12.03
CA THR A 8 4.40 3.97 -12.46
C THR A 8 4.91 3.14 -11.29
N GLY A 9 4.44 1.89 -11.19
CA GLY A 9 4.98 0.91 -10.26
C GLY A 9 4.34 0.85 -8.87
N PRO A 10 4.97 0.15 -7.92
CA PRO A 10 4.33 -0.36 -6.71
C PRO A 10 3.83 0.73 -5.75
N ASP A 11 4.50 1.87 -5.70
CA ASP A 11 4.11 2.99 -4.81
C ASP A 11 2.74 3.56 -5.17
N THR A 12 2.45 3.63 -6.48
CA THR A 12 1.15 4.11 -6.94
C THR A 12 0.08 3.02 -6.71
N GLN A 13 0.42 1.72 -6.74
CA GLN A 13 -0.50 0.61 -6.42
C GLN A 13 -0.82 0.60 -4.93
N ALA A 14 0.17 0.84 -4.07
CA ALA A 14 -0.03 0.95 -2.64
C ALA A 14 -1.04 2.05 -2.28
N ILE A 15 -0.92 3.23 -2.91
CA ILE A 15 -1.88 4.32 -2.73
C ILE A 15 -3.26 3.94 -3.27
N GLY A 16 -3.33 3.32 -4.44
CA GLY A 16 -4.59 2.81 -5.00
C GLY A 16 -5.28 1.82 -4.04
N ILE A 17 -4.54 0.86 -3.49
CA ILE A 17 -5.04 -0.09 -2.49
C ILE A 17 -5.56 0.66 -1.27
N ALA A 18 -4.82 1.64 -0.75
CA ALA A 18 -5.26 2.40 0.42
C ALA A 18 -6.54 3.20 0.17
N LEU A 19 -6.65 3.87 -0.98
CA LEU A 19 -7.87 4.58 -1.37
C LEU A 19 -9.08 3.65 -1.41
N GLU A 20 -8.90 2.45 -1.97
CA GLU A 20 -9.94 1.44 -2.12
C GLU A 20 -10.33 0.75 -0.81
N GLU A 21 -9.35 0.31 -0.02
CA GLU A 21 -9.56 -0.36 1.28
C GLU A 21 -10.14 0.61 2.32
N MET A 22 -9.83 1.90 2.22
CA MET A 22 -10.39 2.94 3.08
C MET A 22 -11.75 3.47 2.61
N PHE A 23 -12.23 3.04 1.42
CA PHE A 23 -13.48 3.47 0.78
C PHE A 23 -13.51 4.98 0.49
N LEU A 24 -12.41 5.52 -0.03
CA LEU A 24 -12.26 6.93 -0.33
C LEU A 24 -12.62 7.22 -1.79
N SER A 25 -13.45 8.23 -2.02
CA SER A 25 -13.76 8.69 -3.38
C SER A 25 -12.59 9.50 -3.97
N TYR A 26 -12.09 9.06 -5.11
CA TYR A 26 -11.01 9.73 -5.84
C TYR A 26 -11.31 9.81 -7.34
N LYS A 27 -10.70 10.80 -8.00
CA LYS A 27 -10.56 10.85 -9.46
C LYS A 27 -9.12 10.52 -9.80
N LEU A 28 -8.93 9.60 -10.75
CA LEU A 28 -7.64 9.38 -11.35
C LEU A 28 -7.38 10.50 -12.36
N ASP A 29 -6.25 11.17 -12.25
CA ASP A 29 -5.84 12.18 -13.21
C ASP A 29 -5.29 11.52 -14.48
N GLU A 30 -5.61 12.08 -15.66
CA GLU A 30 -5.17 11.54 -16.94
C GLU A 30 -3.65 11.66 -17.13
N ARG A 31 -3.03 12.68 -16.51
CA ARG A 31 -1.61 12.96 -16.70
C ARG A 31 -0.78 12.27 -15.61
N ARG A 32 0.03 11.30 -16.04
CA ARG A 32 0.96 10.59 -15.15
C ARG A 32 1.94 11.56 -14.49
N ALA A 33 2.21 11.33 -13.21
CA ALA A 33 3.21 12.05 -12.45
C ALA A 33 4.51 11.23 -12.33
N PRO A 34 5.70 11.85 -12.29
CA PRO A 34 6.96 11.13 -12.07
C PRO A 34 7.01 10.39 -10.72
N VAL A 35 6.29 10.90 -9.73
CA VAL A 35 6.07 10.31 -8.41
C VAL A 35 4.57 10.44 -8.13
N PRO A 36 3.91 9.42 -7.55
CA PRO A 36 2.50 9.56 -7.20
C PRO A 36 2.25 10.77 -6.30
N VAL A 37 1.17 11.48 -6.58
CA VAL A 37 0.72 12.62 -5.77
C VAL A 37 -0.77 12.48 -5.51
N LEU A 38 -1.14 12.62 -4.24
CA LEU A 38 -2.54 12.74 -3.83
C LEU A 38 -2.85 14.19 -3.47
N ILE A 39 -3.89 14.76 -4.06
CA ILE A 39 -4.33 16.12 -3.81
C ILE A 39 -5.71 16.11 -3.14
N TYR A 40 -5.87 16.88 -2.07
CA TYR A 40 -7.14 17.10 -1.39
C TYR A 40 -7.28 18.56 -0.95
N GLY A 41 -8.22 19.28 -1.57
CA GLY A 41 -8.34 20.72 -1.37
C GLY A 41 -7.06 21.43 -1.83
N GLN A 42 -6.41 22.15 -0.91
CA GLN A 42 -5.12 22.81 -1.15
C GLN A 42 -3.91 21.94 -0.75
N ALA A 43 -4.14 20.78 -0.12
CA ALA A 43 -3.07 19.90 0.33
C ALA A 43 -2.57 19.04 -0.84
N ARG A 44 -1.26 19.03 -1.04
CA ARG A 44 -0.56 18.18 -1.99
C ARG A 44 0.37 17.24 -1.23
N LEU A 45 0.10 15.94 -1.31
CA LEU A 45 0.87 14.90 -0.66
C LEU A 45 1.66 14.12 -1.72
N PRO A 46 2.95 14.43 -1.92
CA PRO A 46 3.83 13.61 -2.74
C PRO A 46 4.29 12.38 -1.93
N ASP A 47 4.76 11.36 -2.64
CA ASP A 47 5.37 10.15 -2.09
C ASP A 47 4.39 9.20 -1.36
N ALA A 48 4.55 7.89 -1.60
CA ALA A 48 3.62 6.89 -1.08
C ALA A 48 3.64 6.78 0.43
N ALA A 49 4.80 6.87 1.10
CA ALA A 49 4.88 6.73 2.55
C ALA A 49 4.05 7.81 3.25
N ASN A 50 4.23 9.06 2.81
CA ASN A 50 3.50 10.20 3.36
C ASN A 50 2.01 10.12 3.08
N VAL A 51 1.62 9.73 1.85
CA VAL A 51 0.21 9.55 1.49
C VAL A 51 -0.45 8.48 2.35
N LEU A 52 0.17 7.30 2.48
CA LEU A 52 -0.38 6.18 3.25
C LEU A 52 -0.58 6.55 4.73
N VAL A 53 0.43 7.18 5.36
CA VAL A 53 0.32 7.63 6.75
C VAL A 53 -0.75 8.71 6.91
N ALA A 54 -0.81 9.67 6.00
CA ALA A 54 -1.81 10.74 6.05
C ALA A 54 -3.23 10.18 5.93
N LEU A 55 -3.47 9.27 4.97
CA LEU A 55 -4.78 8.63 4.78
C LEU A 55 -5.18 7.78 6.00
N ALA A 56 -4.26 6.97 6.54
CA ALA A 56 -4.54 6.15 7.72
C ALA A 56 -4.89 7.00 8.95
N ARG A 57 -4.14 8.08 9.18
CA ARG A 57 -4.43 9.03 10.28
C ARG A 57 -5.75 9.76 10.07
N GLN A 58 -6.00 10.25 8.87
CA GLN A 58 -7.22 11.01 8.56
C GLN A 58 -8.48 10.16 8.72
N THR A 59 -8.41 8.88 8.32
CA THR A 59 -9.57 7.98 8.35
C THR A 59 -9.71 7.20 9.65
N GLY A 60 -8.64 7.13 10.46
CA GLY A 60 -8.57 6.24 11.62
C GLY A 60 -8.52 4.75 11.25
N LYS A 61 -8.25 4.41 9.97
CA LYS A 61 -8.23 3.03 9.47
C LYS A 61 -6.81 2.60 9.11
N PHE A 62 -6.49 1.34 9.37
CA PHE A 62 -5.23 0.68 8.96
C PHE A 62 -3.95 1.38 9.44
N LEU A 63 -4.07 2.29 10.40
CA LEU A 63 -2.94 2.82 11.14
C LEU A 63 -2.47 1.71 12.09
N PRO A 64 -1.20 1.28 12.04
CA PRO A 64 -0.69 0.33 13.00
C PRO A 64 -0.71 0.94 14.41
N PRO A 65 -0.74 0.12 15.48
CA PRO A 65 -0.66 0.61 16.86
C PRO A 65 0.56 1.50 17.10
N ASP A 66 1.68 1.18 16.45
CA ASP A 66 2.89 2.01 16.42
C ASP A 66 3.27 2.32 14.97
N VAL A 67 3.15 3.60 14.58
CA VAL A 67 3.51 4.07 13.23
C VAL A 67 5.00 3.97 12.94
N ASP A 68 5.85 4.01 13.97
CA ASP A 68 7.29 3.94 13.78
C ASP A 68 7.73 2.54 13.32
N THR A 69 7.00 1.50 13.74
CA THR A 69 7.21 0.12 13.26
C THR A 69 6.83 -0.07 11.79
N ALA A 70 5.95 0.78 11.23
CA ALA A 70 5.63 0.76 9.81
C ALA A 70 6.69 1.43 8.93
N LYS A 71 7.44 2.41 9.46
CA LYS A 71 8.39 3.20 8.66
C LYS A 71 9.31 2.36 7.76
N PRO A 72 9.95 1.27 8.23
CA PRO A 72 10.81 0.45 7.38
C PRO A 72 10.11 -0.14 6.15
N TRP A 73 8.81 -0.41 6.25
CA TRP A 73 8.02 -1.01 5.16
C TRP A 73 7.50 0.02 4.15
N LEU A 74 7.47 1.30 4.52
CA LEU A 74 6.93 2.37 3.68
C LEU A 74 7.98 3.07 2.81
N ILE A 75 9.27 2.92 3.12
CA ILE A 75 10.34 3.57 2.37
C ILE A 75 10.49 2.99 0.95
N LYS A 76 11.14 3.75 0.07
CA LYS A 76 11.37 3.39 -1.33
C LYS A 76 12.02 2.01 -1.52
N THR A 77 12.95 1.67 -0.63
CA THR A 77 13.66 0.39 -0.59
C THR A 77 13.35 -0.31 0.73
N PRO A 78 12.20 -1.02 0.83
CA PRO A 78 11.80 -1.71 2.05
C PRO A 78 12.63 -2.99 2.25
N PRO A 79 12.48 -3.66 3.42
CA PRO A 79 13.09 -4.97 3.67
C PRO A 79 12.77 -6.01 2.58
N GLY A 80 13.67 -6.99 2.43
CA GLY A 80 13.59 -8.03 1.41
C GLY A 80 12.61 -9.15 1.77
N MET A 81 12.64 -10.23 0.96
CA MET A 81 11.72 -11.37 1.13
C MET A 81 12.00 -12.17 2.41
N ASP A 82 13.27 -12.23 2.84
CA ASP A 82 13.65 -12.95 4.06
C ASP A 82 13.14 -12.22 5.31
N GLU A 83 13.30 -10.90 5.38
CA GLU A 83 12.77 -10.10 6.48
C GLU A 83 11.23 -10.07 6.48
N LEU A 84 10.61 -10.01 5.30
CA LEU A 84 9.16 -10.13 5.17
C LEU A 84 8.67 -11.50 5.68
N GLY A 85 9.34 -12.58 5.29
CA GLY A 85 9.04 -13.93 5.77
C GLY A 85 9.18 -14.05 7.30
N ALA A 86 10.23 -13.45 7.87
CA ALA A 86 10.42 -13.42 9.31
C ALA A 86 9.31 -12.63 10.03
N ALA A 87 8.92 -11.47 9.49
CA ALA A 87 7.86 -10.63 10.05
C ALA A 87 6.48 -11.34 10.05
N LEU A 88 6.24 -12.21 9.08
CA LEU A 88 4.99 -12.98 8.89
C LEU A 88 5.02 -14.38 9.52
N SER A 89 6.13 -14.80 10.13
CA SER A 89 6.31 -16.18 10.59
C SER A 89 5.24 -16.64 11.60
N ASP A 90 4.73 -15.73 12.43
CA ASP A 90 3.73 -15.96 13.46
C ASP A 90 2.49 -15.05 13.32
N LYS A 91 2.36 -14.35 12.18
CA LYS A 91 1.32 -13.32 11.97
C LYS A 91 0.64 -13.44 10.62
N ASP A 92 -0.63 -13.08 10.58
CA ASP A 92 -1.37 -12.96 9.34
C ASP A 92 -0.96 -11.74 8.49
N TYR A 93 -0.43 -10.68 9.13
CA TYR A 93 -0.05 -9.43 8.48
C TYR A 93 1.26 -8.91 9.07
N ILE A 94 1.96 -8.03 8.34
CA ILE A 94 3.34 -7.63 8.63
C ILE A 94 3.53 -7.12 10.08
N LEU A 95 2.56 -6.37 10.60
CA LEU A 95 2.59 -5.80 11.94
C LEU A 95 1.56 -6.43 12.89
N GLY A 96 1.04 -7.61 12.54
CA GLY A 96 -0.02 -8.31 13.26
C GLY A 96 -1.40 -8.05 12.65
N PRO A 97 -2.01 -6.86 12.85
CA PRO A 97 -3.20 -6.44 12.11
C PRO A 97 -2.88 -5.96 10.69
N TYR A 98 -3.85 -6.08 9.77
CA TYR A 98 -3.74 -5.52 8.43
C TYR A 98 -3.59 -3.99 8.48
N SER A 99 -2.56 -3.48 7.82
CA SER A 99 -2.15 -2.08 7.93
C SER A 99 -1.63 -1.50 6.62
N ILE A 100 -1.29 -0.21 6.64
CA ILE A 100 -0.59 0.45 5.53
C ILE A 100 0.76 -0.19 5.17
N ALA A 101 1.40 -0.94 6.09
CA ALA A 101 2.62 -1.68 5.77
C ALA A 101 2.34 -2.79 4.75
N ASP A 102 1.22 -3.51 4.92
CA ASP A 102 0.80 -4.55 3.99
C ASP A 102 0.42 -3.96 2.62
N MET A 103 -0.25 -2.81 2.62
CA MET A 103 -0.62 -2.09 1.38
C MET A 103 0.63 -1.62 0.62
N ALA A 104 1.67 -1.18 1.32
CA ALA A 104 2.94 -0.77 0.72
C ALA A 104 3.72 -1.96 0.14
N MET A 105 3.71 -3.10 0.82
CA MET A 105 4.50 -4.27 0.41
C MET A 105 3.82 -5.14 -0.65
N TYR A 106 2.49 -5.28 -0.61
CA TYR A 106 1.78 -6.20 -1.51
C TYR A 106 2.10 -6.02 -3.00
N PRO A 107 2.08 -4.80 -3.56
CA PRO A 107 2.37 -4.61 -4.99
C PRO A 107 3.76 -5.07 -5.41
N ARG A 108 4.72 -5.08 -4.48
CA ARG A 108 6.11 -5.51 -4.70
C ARG A 108 6.25 -7.02 -4.74
N VAL A 109 5.28 -7.75 -4.16
CA VAL A 109 5.33 -9.21 -3.97
C VAL A 109 4.26 -9.93 -4.80
N ALA A 110 3.22 -9.23 -5.26
CA ALA A 110 2.06 -9.80 -5.93
C ALA A 110 2.40 -10.78 -7.08
N PHE A 111 3.50 -10.50 -7.81
CA PHE A 111 3.99 -11.28 -8.94
C PHE A 111 5.37 -11.92 -8.72
N ALA A 112 5.88 -11.88 -7.49
CA ALA A 112 7.15 -12.52 -7.17
C ALA A 112 7.01 -14.04 -7.17
N SER A 113 8.10 -14.74 -7.51
CA SER A 113 8.20 -16.20 -7.48
C SER A 113 9.16 -16.67 -6.38
N GLY A 114 9.11 -17.95 -6.03
CA GLY A 114 10.00 -18.53 -5.01
C GLY A 114 9.73 -18.02 -3.59
N LEU A 115 8.49 -17.64 -3.30
CA LEU A 115 8.10 -17.11 -1.99
C LEU A 115 8.15 -18.21 -0.92
N SER A 116 8.60 -17.83 0.27
CA SER A 116 8.49 -18.71 1.44
C SER A 116 7.02 -18.92 1.82
N PRO A 117 6.67 -20.05 2.47
CA PRO A 117 5.27 -20.35 2.81
C PRO A 117 4.52 -19.24 3.58
N PRO A 118 5.13 -18.53 4.56
CA PRO A 118 4.45 -17.41 5.24
C PRO A 118 4.09 -16.26 4.30
N VAL A 119 5.01 -15.90 3.39
CA VAL A 119 4.81 -14.81 2.42
C VAL A 119 3.76 -15.20 1.38
N GLU A 120 3.76 -16.46 0.94
CA GLU A 120 2.77 -16.97 0.00
C GLU A 120 1.35 -16.97 0.60
N ALA A 121 1.21 -17.39 1.86
CA ALA A 121 -0.05 -17.36 2.58
C ALA A 121 -0.57 -15.91 2.76
N TRP A 122 0.32 -14.98 3.13
CA TRP A 122 0.00 -13.55 3.20
C TRP A 122 -0.42 -12.98 1.85
N ARG A 123 0.33 -13.25 0.79
CA ARG A 123 0.01 -12.80 -0.57
C ARG A 123 -1.35 -13.32 -1.02
N HIS A 124 -1.64 -14.59 -0.77
CA HIS A 124 -2.94 -15.18 -1.08
C HIS A 124 -4.07 -14.51 -0.28
N ARG A 125 -3.89 -14.28 1.02
CA ARG A 125 -4.88 -13.59 1.86
C ARG A 125 -5.21 -12.19 1.34
N LEU A 126 -4.20 -11.44 0.91
CA LEU A 126 -4.40 -10.09 0.37
C LEU A 126 -5.04 -10.11 -1.02
N SER A 127 -4.73 -11.08 -1.87
CA SER A 127 -5.29 -11.14 -3.22
C SER A 127 -6.80 -11.38 -3.23
N LEU A 128 -7.35 -11.97 -2.17
CA LEU A 128 -8.79 -12.17 -1.98
C LEU A 128 -9.52 -10.89 -1.58
N ARG A 129 -8.82 -9.81 -1.22
CA ARG A 129 -9.45 -8.55 -0.80
C ARG A 129 -9.88 -7.73 -2.03
N PRO A 130 -11.16 -7.35 -2.15
CA PRO A 130 -11.63 -6.58 -3.31
C PRO A 130 -10.94 -5.22 -3.48
N GLY A 131 -10.63 -4.52 -2.38
CA GLY A 131 -9.96 -3.23 -2.44
C GLY A 131 -8.51 -3.36 -2.90
N VAL A 132 -7.82 -4.42 -2.50
CA VAL A 132 -6.50 -4.78 -3.05
C VAL A 132 -6.57 -5.00 -4.56
N GLY A 133 -7.53 -5.80 -5.04
CA GLY A 133 -7.71 -6.05 -6.48
C GLY A 133 -7.95 -4.77 -7.28
N ARG A 134 -8.88 -3.91 -6.83
CA ARG A 134 -9.17 -2.62 -7.49
C ARG A 134 -7.97 -1.67 -7.43
N GLY A 135 -7.30 -1.59 -6.29
CA GLY A 135 -6.12 -0.75 -6.09
C GLY A 135 -4.93 -1.14 -6.98
N MET A 136 -4.67 -2.44 -7.13
CA MET A 136 -3.68 -2.95 -8.09
C MET A 136 -4.05 -2.60 -9.54
N GLY A 137 -5.35 -2.52 -9.84
CA GLY A 137 -5.92 -2.19 -11.14
C GLY A 137 -5.90 -0.70 -11.50
N VAL A 138 -5.45 0.20 -10.60
CA VAL A 138 -5.32 1.65 -10.87
C VAL A 138 -4.28 1.98 -11.96
N PHE A 139 -3.76 0.96 -12.64
CA PHE A 139 -2.76 1.01 -13.70
C PHE A 139 -3.16 0.23 -14.95
N ALA A 140 -4.44 -0.08 -15.14
CA ALA A 140 -4.89 -0.72 -16.36
C ALA A 140 -4.93 0.30 -17.53
N THR A 141 -3.76 0.66 -18.06
CA THR A 141 -3.50 1.08 -19.46
C THR A 141 -2.02 0.87 -19.80
#